data_AF-A0A2D8LGC7-F1
#
_entry.id   AF-A0A2D8LGC7-F1
#
_cell.length_a   1.000
_cell.length_b   1.000
_cell.length_c   1.000
_cell.angle_alpha   90.00
_cell.angle_beta   90.00
_cell.angle_gamma   90.00
#
_symmetry.space_group_name_H-M   'P 1'
#
loop_
_entity.id
_entity.type
_entity.pdbx_description
1 polymer ?
#
loop_
_entity_poly.entity_id
_entity_poly.type
_entity_poly.pdbx_seq_one_letter_code
_entity_poly.pdbx_strand_id
1 'polypeptide(L)' 'MQHKKMILIFTGIAVLIISLGFLIDNDEPYDSIWQTVFEFSWLTVMLFGLQTGLYFFGFGIYKVAVRLKRL' A
#
# COMPACT_ATOMS: atom_id res chain seq x y z
N MET A 1 16.75 -6.20 -9.39
CA MET A 1 16.73 -6.47 -7.93
C MET A 1 16.14 -5.33 -7.10
N GLN A 2 16.27 -4.05 -7.48
CA GLN A 2 15.78 -2.91 -6.68
C GLN A 2 14.24 -2.82 -6.54
N HIS A 3 13.47 -3.12 -7.59
CA HIS A 3 12.00 -3.07 -7.54
C HIS A 3 11.39 -4.04 -6.51
N LYS A 4 11.91 -5.26 -6.42
CA LYS A 4 11.45 -6.26 -5.44
C LYS A 4 11.69 -5.79 -4.00
N LYS A 5 12.84 -5.17 -3.72
CA LYS A 5 13.14 -4.55 -2.40
C LYS A 5 12.19 -3.40 -2.08
N MET A 6 11.92 -2.50 -3.04
CA MET A 6 10.99 -1.39 -2.82
C MET A 6 9.57 -1.87 -2.50
N ILE A 7 9.06 -2.86 -3.24
CA ILE A 7 7.74 -3.43 -2.99
C ILE A 7 7.65 -4.03 -1.58
N LEU A 8 8.71 -4.74 -1.15
CA LEU A 8 8.74 -5.38 0.17
C LEU A 8 8.76 -4.34 1.31
N ILE A 9 9.56 -3.28 1.17
CA ILE A 9 9.58 -2.15 2.13
C ILE A 9 8.21 -1.48 2.18
N PHE A 10 7.60 -1.22 1.03
CA PHE A 10 6.29 -0.61 0.93
C PHE A 10 5.18 -1.45 1.54
N THR A 11 5.24 -2.77 1.35
CA THR A 11 4.33 -3.73 1.99
C THR A 11 4.47 -3.66 3.52
N GLY A 12 5.71 -3.65 4.02
CA GLY A 12 5.97 -3.54 5.46
C GLY A 12 5.43 -2.24 6.06
N ILE A 13 5.59 -1.11 5.36
CA ILE A 13 5.02 0.18 5.78
C ILE A 13 3.49 0.14 5.77
N ALA A 14 2.86 -0.44 4.74
CA ALA A 14 1.41 -0.54 4.66
C ALA A 14 0.84 -1.37 5.82
N VAL A 15 1.43 -2.53 6.11
CA VAL A 15 1.05 -3.38 7.26
C VAL A 15 1.19 -2.61 8.58
N LEU A 16 2.30 -1.90 8.78
CA LEU A 16 2.53 -1.08 9.99
C LEU A 16 1.48 0.02 10.15
N ILE A 17 1.15 0.74 9.08
CA ILE A 17 0.16 1.83 9.12
C ILE A 17 -1.24 1.28 9.44
N ILE A 18 -1.63 0.16 8.85
CA ILE A 18 -2.93 -0.45 9.13
C ILE A 18 -2.98 -0.96 10.56
N SER A 19 -1.93 -1.63 11.05
CA SER A 19 -1.85 -2.08 12.44
C SER A 19 -1.92 -0.90 13.43
N LEU A 20 -1.27 0.22 13.12
CA LEU A 20 -1.39 1.45 13.92
C LEU A 20 -2.79 2.05 13.84
N GLY A 21 -3.43 2.00 12.67
CA GLY A 21 -4.82 2.39 12.47
C GLY A 21 -5.74 1.63 13.43
N PHE A 22 -5.70 0.30 13.40
CA PHE A 22 -6.47 -0.55 14.32
C PHE A 22 -6.10 -0.39 15.81
N LEU A 23 -4.88 0.07 16.13
CA LEU A 23 -4.47 0.33 17.52
C LEU A 23 -5.00 1.67 18.03
N ILE A 24 -5.07 2.68 17.16
CA ILE A 24 -5.57 4.04 17.47
C ILE A 24 -7.09 4.07 17.40
N ASP A 25 -7.67 3.27 16.51
CA ASP A 25 -9.10 3.08 16.38
C ASP A 25 -9.62 2.43 17.66
N ASN A 26 -10.27 3.25 18.47
CA ASN A 26 -10.77 2.92 19.81
C ASN A 26 -12.29 2.66 19.75
N ASP A 27 -12.82 2.48 18.54
CA ASP A 27 -14.20 2.13 18.28
C ASP A 27 -14.52 0.72 18.82
N GLU A 28 -15.81 0.46 19.03
CA GLU A 28 -16.32 -0.74 19.70
C GLU A 28 -15.65 -2.02 19.15
N PRO A 29 -15.25 -2.95 20.04
CA PRO A 29 -14.59 -4.17 19.62
C PRO A 29 -15.51 -4.95 18.67
N TYR A 30 -14.96 -5.35 17.52
CA TYR A 30 -15.68 -6.16 16.55
C TYR A 30 -16.32 -7.40 17.20
N ASP A 31 -17.57 -7.70 16.81
CA ASP A 31 -18.33 -8.84 17.30
C ASP A 31 -17.62 -10.19 17.06
N SER A 32 -16.76 -10.26 16.04
CA SER A 32 -15.95 -11.45 15.76
C SER A 32 -14.52 -11.11 15.30
N ILE A 33 -13.57 -11.95 15.72
CA ILE A 33 -12.17 -11.88 15.26
C ILE A 33 -12.08 -12.00 13.73
N TRP A 34 -12.98 -12.78 13.11
CA TRP A 34 -13.01 -12.94 11.66
C TRP A 34 -13.34 -11.65 10.92
N GLN A 35 -14.17 -10.79 11.50
CA GLN A 35 -14.47 -9.48 10.92
C GLN A 35 -13.26 -8.56 10.95
N THR A 36 -12.53 -8.53 12.07
CA THR A 36 -11.26 -7.80 12.20
C THR A 36 -10.24 -8.29 11.16
N VAL A 37 -10.11 -9.61 10.98
CA VAL A 37 -9.20 -10.20 9.99
C VAL A 37 -9.61 -9.82 8.57
N PHE A 38 -10.91 -9.86 8.25
CA PHE A 38 -11.42 -9.50 6.92
C PHE A 38 -11.18 -8.02 6.61
N GLU A 39 -11.51 -7.12 7.53
CA GLU A 39 -11.30 -5.67 7.35
C GLU A 39 -9.82 -5.32 7.24
N PHE A 40 -8.98 -5.89 8.11
CA PHE A 40 -7.53 -5.72 8.03
C PHE A 40 -6.99 -6.19 6.67
N SER A 41 -7.42 -7.37 6.22
CA SER A 41 -7.00 -7.93 4.92
C SER A 41 -7.46 -7.06 3.76
N TRP A 42 -8.71 -6.60 3.80
CA TRP A 42 -9.30 -5.75 2.77
C TRP A 42 -8.57 -4.40 2.65
N LEU A 43 -8.34 -3.73 3.79
CA LEU A 43 -7.59 -2.48 3.84
C LEU A 43 -6.16 -2.67 3.33
N THR A 44 -5.52 -3.79 3.68
CA THR A 44 -4.18 -4.13 3.20
C THR A 44 -4.15 -4.28 1.68
N VAL A 45 -5.12 -5.00 1.10
CA VAL A 45 -5.22 -5.15 -0.35
C VAL A 45 -5.49 -3.82 -1.04
N MET A 46 -6.39 -2.98 -0.50
CA MET A 46 -6.66 -1.65 -1.07
C MET A 46 -5.43 -0.75 -1.07
N LEU A 47 -4.71 -0.67 0.05
CA LEU A 47 -3.48 0.12 0.15
C LEU A 47 -2.40 -0.40 -0.80
N PHE A 48 -2.24 -1.71 -0.89
CA PHE A 48 -1.27 -2.32 -1.81
C PHE A 48 -1.62 -2.04 -3.28
N GLY A 49 -2.91 -2.13 -3.63
CA GLY A 49 -3.41 -1.78 -4.97
C GLY A 49 -3.17 -0.32 -5.32
N LEU A 50 -3.50 0.59 -4.41
CA LEU A 50 -3.28 2.03 -4.58
C LEU A 50 -1.79 2.35 -4.75
N GLN A 51 -0.94 1.75 -3.91
CA GLN A 51 0.50 1.94 -3.95
C GLN A 51 1.11 1.40 -5.25
N THR A 52 0.66 0.23 -5.71
CA THR A 52 1.05 -0.34 -7.00
C THR A 52 0.64 0.57 -8.15
N GLY A 53 -0.59 1.10 -8.13
CA GLY A 53 -1.08 2.06 -9.12
C GLY A 53 -0.24 3.33 -9.17
N LEU A 54 0.04 3.95 -8.02
CA LEU A 54 0.89 5.13 -7.91
C LEU A 54 2.31 4.87 -8.42
N TYR A 55 2.86 3.69 -8.13
CA TYR A 55 4.18 3.29 -8.59
C TYR A 55 4.25 3.23 -10.12
N PHE A 56 3.29 2.54 -10.76
CA PHE A 56 3.23 2.45 -12.21
C PHE A 56 2.95 3.80 -12.87
N PHE A 57 2.10 4.62 -12.25
CA PHE A 57 1.82 5.97 -12.73
C PHE A 57 3.08 6.85 -12.70
N GLY A 58 3.80 6.89 -11.57
CA GLY A 58 5.06 7.62 -11.45
C GLY A 58 6.13 7.11 -12.41
N PHE A 59 6.22 5.80 -12.60
CA PHE A 59 7.13 5.20 -13.58
C PHE A 59 6.76 5.59 -15.03
N GLY A 60 5.47 5.62 -15.35
CA GLY A 60 4.97 6.08 -16.64
C GLY A 60 5.38 7.53 -16.92
N ILE A 61 5.15 8.44 -15.97
CA ILE A 61 5.58 9.85 -16.07
C ILE A 61 7.09 9.95 -16.25
N TYR A 62 7.87 9.24 -15.43
CA TYR A 62 9.33 9.24 -15.55
C TYR A 62 9.80 8.83 -16.94
N LYS A 63 9.21 7.75 -17.50
CA LYS A 63 9.56 7.25 -18.83
C LYS A 63 9.23 8.26 -19.94
N VAL A 64 8.10 8.95 -19.83
CA VAL A 64 7.70 10.02 -20.76
C VAL A 64 8.64 11.22 -20.65
N ALA A 65 8.93 11.67 -19.43
CA ALA A 65 9.82 12.80 -19.18
C ALA A 65 11.25 12.54 -19.68
N VAL A 66 11.80 11.34 -19.45
CA VAL A 66 13.12 10.95 -19.97
C VAL A 66 13.13 10.89 -21.49
N ARG A 67 12.04 10.47 -22.13
CA ARG A 67 11.94 10.42 -23.59
C ARG A 67 11.88 11.82 -24.20
N LEU A 68 11.17 12.75 -23.56
CA LEU A 68 11.13 14.16 -23.96
C LEU A 68 12.48 14.87 -23.76
N LYS A 69 13.22 14.54 -22.70
CA LYS A 69 14.57 15.11 -22.46
C LYS A 69 15.64 14.64 -23.45
N ARG A 70 15.36 13.58 -24.21
CA ARG A 70 16.30 12.95 -25.15
C ARG A 70 16.00 13.29 -26.61
N LEU A 71 14.90 14.02 -26.85
CA LEU A 71 14.53 14.69 -28.11
C LEU A 71 15.03 16.14 -28.06
#